data_AF-A0A1F6Z0S4-F1
#
_entry.id   AF-A0A1F6Z0S4-F1
#
_cell.length_a   1.000
_cell.length_b   1.000
_cell.length_c   1.000
_cell.angle_alpha   90.00
_cell.angle_beta   90.00
_cell.angle_gamma   90.00
#
_symmetry.space_group_name_H-M   'P 1'
#
loop_
_entity.id
_entity.type
_entity.pdbx_description
1 polymer ?
#
loop_
_entity_poly.entity_id
_entity_poly.type
_entity_poly.pdbx_seq_one_letter_code
_entity_poly.pdbx_strand_id
1 'polypeptide(L)'
;MKKREFQDKKRYLWAFIIGTVLFLLVFLLTYFISYIEFQRVSNTQTNLAYNIFSHKLSYTFFEDKVCDESAYEQLTNDFNFQRAIISDLERKMGKDSKIVIERKKFYTLIELEHFEFIQKLNSECKREFDTILFFYSNEENDLQKSEDAGRLLDTLFLRNTENLIIYSFDINLDTSLIDDLKKRYNITSSPAIVINGNNTLVNPANIIEIEKFL
;
A
#
# COMPACT_ATOMS: atom_id res chain seq x y z
N MET A 1 56.83 -15.46 -38.42
CA MET A 1 55.80 -15.15 -37.41
C MET A 1 56.48 -14.55 -36.19
N LYS A 2 56.37 -13.22 -35.97
CA LYS A 2 56.94 -12.57 -34.77
C LYS A 2 56.14 -13.00 -33.54
N LYS A 3 56.78 -13.74 -32.64
CA LYS A 3 56.24 -14.14 -31.34
C LYS A 3 55.94 -12.85 -30.57
N ARG A 4 54.66 -12.53 -30.35
CA ARG A 4 54.24 -11.44 -29.45
C ARG A 4 54.81 -11.78 -28.08
N GLU A 5 55.91 -11.14 -27.71
CA GLU A 5 56.42 -11.21 -26.35
C GLU A 5 55.32 -10.69 -25.41
N PHE A 6 54.99 -11.47 -24.39
CA PHE A 6 54.07 -11.09 -23.33
C PHE A 6 54.66 -9.87 -22.62
N GLN A 7 54.33 -8.69 -23.14
CA GLN A 7 54.83 -7.41 -22.69
C GLN A 7 54.30 -7.16 -21.27
N ASP A 8 55.21 -7.37 -20.31
CA ASP A 8 55.16 -7.01 -18.91
C ASP A 8 53.89 -7.40 -18.13
N LYS A 9 53.92 -8.56 -17.43
CA LYS A 9 52.88 -8.98 -16.46
C LYS A 9 52.49 -7.86 -15.48
N LYS A 10 53.42 -6.95 -15.19
CA LYS A 10 53.22 -5.75 -14.37
C LYS A 10 52.15 -4.81 -14.94
N ARG A 11 52.06 -4.63 -16.27
CA ARG A 11 51.07 -3.76 -16.91
C ARG A 11 49.65 -4.30 -16.76
N TYR A 12 49.47 -5.61 -16.95
CA TYR A 12 48.18 -6.26 -16.73
C TYR A 12 47.77 -6.24 -15.25
N LEU A 13 48.73 -6.38 -14.33
CA LEU A 13 48.50 -6.24 -12.89
C LEU A 13 48.00 -4.82 -12.54
N TRP A 14 48.66 -3.78 -13.06
CA TRP A 14 48.24 -2.39 -12.85
C TRP A 14 46.86 -2.09 -13.43
N ALA A 15 46.55 -2.60 -14.62
CA ALA A 15 45.23 -2.45 -15.21
C ALA A 15 44.13 -3.13 -14.35
N PHE A 16 44.40 -4.30 -13.79
CA PHE A 16 43.48 -5.00 -12.90
C PHE A 16 43.25 -4.24 -11.59
N ILE A 17 44.30 -3.68 -10.99
CA ILE A 17 44.21 -2.87 -9.77
C ILE A 17 43.36 -1.61 -10.05
N ILE A 18 43.64 -0.89 -11.13
CA ILE A 18 42.89 0.33 -11.48
C ILE A 18 41.42 0.01 -11.74
N GLY A 19 41.13 -1.07 -12.49
CA GLY A 19 39.76 -1.52 -12.73
C GLY A 19 39.02 -1.89 -11.44
N THR A 20 39.69 -2.59 -10.52
CA THR A 20 39.12 -2.97 -9.21
C THR A 20 38.83 -1.74 -8.36
N VAL A 21 39.74 -0.77 -8.32
CA VAL A 21 39.55 0.49 -7.56
C VAL A 21 38.38 1.29 -8.13
N LEU A 22 38.27 1.40 -9.46
CA LEU A 22 37.14 2.09 -10.10
C LEU A 22 35.81 1.38 -9.82
N PHE A 23 35.78 0.06 -9.89
CA PHE A 23 34.59 -0.72 -9.57
C PHE A 23 34.16 -0.53 -8.11
N LEU A 24 35.11 -0.60 -7.17
CA LEU A 24 34.84 -0.38 -5.74
C LEU A 24 34.35 1.04 -5.48
N LEU A 25 34.92 2.05 -6.13
CA LEU A 25 34.45 3.44 -6.01
C LEU A 25 33.00 3.59 -6.46
N VAL A 26 32.65 3.05 -7.64
CA VAL A 26 31.27 3.10 -8.14
C VAL A 26 30.33 2.32 -7.22
N PHE A 27 30.72 1.12 -6.81
CA PHE A 27 29.91 0.29 -5.91
C PHE A 27 29.66 0.97 -4.56
N LEU A 28 30.68 1.57 -3.96
CA LEU A 28 30.54 2.32 -2.71
C LEU A 28 29.65 3.54 -2.87
N LEU A 29 29.75 4.25 -3.99
CA LEU A 29 28.92 5.41 -4.28
C LEU A 29 27.45 5.01 -4.47
N THR A 30 27.18 3.94 -5.22
CA THR A 30 25.83 3.37 -5.37
C THR A 30 25.28 2.85 -4.05
N TYR A 31 26.09 2.15 -3.26
CA TYR A 31 25.70 1.68 -1.93
C TYR A 31 25.37 2.84 -0.99
N PHE A 32 26.17 3.91 -1.01
CA PHE A 32 25.93 5.10 -0.21
C PHE A 32 24.63 5.83 -0.60
N ILE A 33 24.37 5.99 -1.90
CA ILE A 33 23.10 6.56 -2.40
C ILE A 33 21.92 5.69 -1.94
N SER A 34 22.04 4.37 -2.08
CA SER A 34 21.00 3.42 -1.65
C SER A 34 20.76 3.48 -0.14
N TYR A 35 21.82 3.65 0.65
CA TYR A 35 21.74 3.80 2.10
C TYR A 35 21.03 5.10 2.52
N ILE A 36 21.30 6.22 1.83
CA ILE A 36 20.60 7.49 2.07
C ILE A 36 19.10 7.36 1.77
N GLU A 37 18.74 6.76 0.62
CA GLU A 37 17.33 6.54 0.28
C GLU A 37 16.64 5.60 1.28
N PHE A 38 17.32 4.54 1.72
CA PHE A 38 16.80 3.64 2.76
C PHE A 38 16.56 4.36 4.09
N GLN A 39 17.49 5.21 4.53
CA GLN A 39 17.33 6.01 5.75
C GLN A 39 16.21 7.04 5.63
N ARG A 40 16.02 7.63 4.45
CA ARG A 40 14.87 8.50 4.16
C ARG A 40 13.57 7.74 4.34
N VAL A 41 13.47 6.51 3.83
CA VAL A 41 12.29 5.65 3.99
C VAL A 41 12.07 5.23 5.46
N SER A 42 13.13 4.97 6.23
CA SER A 42 13.05 4.60 7.65
C SER A 42 12.59 5.76 8.54
N ASN A 43 13.10 6.98 8.34
CA ASN A 43 12.70 8.16 9.14
C ASN A 43 11.31 8.71 8.74
N THR A 44 10.77 8.26 7.60
CA THR A 44 9.43 8.66 7.11
C THR A 44 8.30 7.97 7.88
N GLN A 45 8.53 6.83 8.55
CA GLN A 45 7.48 6.16 9.33
C GLN A 45 7.00 7.00 10.52
N THR A 46 7.91 7.65 11.26
CA THR A 46 7.56 8.52 12.39
C THR A 46 6.81 9.77 11.96
N ASN A 47 7.20 10.37 10.82
CA ASN A 47 6.53 11.54 10.28
C ASN A 47 5.14 11.21 9.74
N LEU A 48 4.96 10.04 9.11
CA LEU A 48 3.65 9.57 8.67
C LEU A 48 2.72 9.37 9.87
N ALA A 49 3.14 8.66 10.91
CA ALA A 49 2.32 8.47 12.11
C ALA A 49 1.93 9.79 12.78
N TYR A 50 2.85 10.76 12.83
CA TYR A 50 2.56 12.11 13.33
C TYR A 50 1.53 12.84 12.45
N ASN A 51 1.68 12.79 11.13
CA ASN A 51 0.76 13.44 10.19
C ASN A 51 -0.64 12.85 10.27
N ILE A 52 -0.76 11.51 10.27
CA ILE A 52 -2.02 10.77 10.47
C ILE A 52 -2.71 11.24 11.77
N PHE A 53 -1.96 11.24 12.87
CA PHE A 53 -2.51 11.69 14.15
C PHE A 53 -2.92 13.17 14.14
N SER A 54 -2.11 14.02 13.51
CA SER A 54 -2.40 15.45 13.38
C SER A 54 -3.61 15.73 12.50
N HIS A 55 -3.77 15.01 11.38
CA HIS A 55 -4.93 15.11 10.49
C HIS A 55 -6.18 14.65 11.24
N LYS A 56 -6.12 13.51 11.91
CA LYS A 56 -7.18 13.00 12.78
C LYS A 56 -7.61 14.00 13.84
N LEU A 57 -6.65 14.62 14.53
CA LEU A 57 -6.94 15.65 15.50
C LEU A 57 -7.57 16.87 14.83
N SER A 58 -7.05 17.30 13.68
CA SER A 58 -7.54 18.46 12.95
C SER A 58 -9.03 18.30 12.60
N TYR A 59 -9.43 17.22 11.93
CA TYR A 59 -10.82 17.03 11.52
C TYR A 59 -11.73 16.58 12.68
N THR A 60 -11.19 16.09 13.80
CA THR A 60 -12.00 15.71 14.98
C THR A 60 -12.30 16.89 15.89
N PHE A 61 -11.41 17.89 15.95
CA PHE A 61 -11.56 19.05 16.81
C PHE A 61 -11.95 20.33 16.08
N PHE A 62 -11.64 20.45 14.79
CA PHE A 62 -11.93 21.65 13.99
C PHE A 62 -12.85 21.29 12.83
N GLU A 63 -14.15 21.19 13.13
CA GLU A 63 -15.24 20.81 12.20
C GLU A 63 -15.23 21.65 10.89
N ASP A 64 -14.84 22.92 10.97
CA ASP A 64 -14.79 23.83 9.81
C ASP A 64 -13.82 23.41 8.69
N LYS A 65 -12.86 22.52 8.98
CA LYS A 65 -11.86 22.06 8.01
C LYS A 65 -12.18 20.72 7.36
N VAL A 66 -13.17 19.98 7.87
CA VAL A 66 -13.48 18.63 7.37
C VAL A 66 -14.04 18.68 5.96
N CYS A 67 -14.91 19.64 5.68
CA CYS A 67 -15.55 19.81 4.38
C CYS A 67 -14.72 20.62 3.37
N ASP A 68 -13.49 20.98 3.71
CA ASP A 68 -12.57 21.68 2.82
C ASP A 68 -12.13 20.73 1.70
N GLU A 69 -12.39 21.13 0.45
CA GLU A 69 -12.02 20.37 -0.74
C GLU A 69 -10.51 20.15 -0.82
N SER A 70 -9.70 21.11 -0.36
CA SER A 70 -8.25 20.97 -0.34
C SER A 70 -7.76 19.90 0.64
N ALA A 71 -8.45 19.74 1.77
CA ALA A 71 -8.15 18.70 2.75
C ALA A 71 -8.50 17.31 2.19
N TYR A 72 -9.63 17.19 1.49
CA TYR A 72 -10.02 15.97 0.80
C TYR A 72 -9.00 15.59 -0.28
N GLU A 73 -8.62 16.52 -1.16
CA GLU A 73 -7.66 16.27 -2.22
C GLU A 73 -6.30 15.83 -1.64
N GLN A 74 -5.80 16.53 -0.61
CA GLN A 74 -4.53 16.20 0.01
C GLN A 74 -4.53 14.78 0.60
N LEU A 75 -5.53 14.45 1.43
CA LEU A 75 -5.58 13.15 2.11
C LEU A 75 -5.79 12.01 1.10
N THR A 76 -6.63 12.23 0.08
CA THR A 76 -6.87 11.25 -0.99
C THR A 76 -5.61 11.02 -1.84
N ASN A 77 -4.86 12.08 -2.15
CA ASN A 77 -3.60 11.99 -2.88
C ASN A 77 -2.53 11.23 -2.09
N ASP A 78 -2.39 11.55 -0.80
CA ASP A 78 -1.49 10.84 0.10
C ASP A 78 -1.87 9.35 0.18
N PHE A 79 -3.16 9.05 0.34
CA PHE A 79 -3.69 7.70 0.34
C PHE A 79 -3.36 6.93 -0.95
N ASN A 80 -3.64 7.52 -2.11
CA ASN A 80 -3.37 6.93 -3.43
C ASN A 80 -1.88 6.69 -3.66
N PHE A 81 -1.02 7.60 -3.20
CA PHE A 81 0.43 7.44 -3.26
C PHE A 81 0.89 6.23 -2.43
N GLN A 82 0.34 6.05 -1.21
CA GLN A 82 0.68 4.90 -0.37
C GLN A 82 0.19 3.57 -0.97
N ARG A 83 -1.01 3.57 -1.56
CA ARG A 83 -1.56 2.41 -2.29
C ARG A 83 -0.62 1.98 -3.42
N ALA A 84 -0.14 2.93 -4.22
CA ALA A 84 0.79 2.66 -5.32
C ALA A 84 2.13 2.09 -4.82
N ILE A 85 2.66 2.59 -3.70
CA ILE A 85 3.89 2.08 -3.09
C ILE A 85 3.74 0.62 -2.66
N ILE A 86 2.64 0.26 -1.99
CA ILE A 86 2.40 -1.13 -1.57
C ILE A 86 2.36 -2.07 -2.77
N SER A 87 1.58 -1.72 -3.79
CA SER A 87 1.46 -2.53 -5.01
C SER A 87 2.82 -2.73 -5.70
N ASP A 88 3.65 -1.69 -5.77
CA ASP A 88 5.01 -1.78 -6.33
C ASP A 88 5.94 -2.67 -5.48
N LEU A 89 5.85 -2.57 -4.14
CA LEU A 89 6.64 -3.39 -3.22
C LEU A 89 6.27 -4.88 -3.31
N GLU A 90 4.97 -5.20 -3.36
CA GLU A 90 4.50 -6.57 -3.56
C GLU A 90 5.02 -7.16 -4.87
N ARG A 91 4.95 -6.39 -5.97
CA ARG A 91 5.46 -6.82 -7.27
C ARG A 91 6.97 -7.07 -7.27
N LYS A 92 7.75 -6.24 -6.56
CA LYS A 92 9.22 -6.32 -6.54
C LYS A 92 9.76 -7.35 -5.57
N MET A 93 9.10 -7.54 -4.43
CA MET A 93 9.64 -8.30 -3.30
C MET A 93 8.82 -9.54 -2.95
N GLY A 94 7.63 -9.69 -3.52
CA GLY A 94 6.67 -10.75 -3.18
C GLY A 94 5.80 -10.39 -1.98
N LYS A 95 4.58 -10.93 -1.94
CA LYS A 95 3.55 -10.65 -0.93
C LYS A 95 3.99 -11.05 0.49
N ASP A 96 4.80 -12.10 0.60
CA ASP A 96 5.25 -12.68 1.89
C ASP A 96 6.59 -12.12 2.38
N SER A 97 7.17 -11.15 1.66
CA SER A 97 8.39 -10.49 2.12
C SER A 97 8.14 -9.80 3.45
N LYS A 98 9.04 -10.00 4.42
CA LYS A 98 8.97 -9.32 5.74
C LYS A 98 8.84 -7.80 5.60
N ILE A 99 9.49 -7.21 4.60
CA ILE A 99 9.43 -5.76 4.35
C ILE A 99 8.03 -5.36 3.87
N VAL A 100 7.41 -6.17 3.00
CA VAL A 100 6.05 -5.95 2.50
C VAL A 100 5.05 -6.10 3.62
N ILE A 101 5.15 -7.17 4.42
CA ILE A 101 4.28 -7.42 5.58
C ILE A 101 4.33 -6.24 6.57
N GLU A 102 5.53 -5.79 6.95
CA GLU A 102 5.66 -4.63 7.85
C GLU A 102 5.07 -3.37 7.24
N ARG A 103 5.25 -3.14 5.93
CA ARG A 103 4.67 -1.98 5.25
C ARG A 103 3.15 -2.08 5.15
N LYS A 104 2.57 -3.28 4.97
CA LYS A 104 1.12 -3.50 4.99
C LYS A 104 0.51 -3.08 6.33
N LYS A 105 1.16 -3.35 7.46
CA LYS A 105 0.69 -2.90 8.79
C LYS A 105 0.49 -1.38 8.84
N PHE A 106 1.47 -0.63 8.33
CA PHE A 106 1.33 0.83 8.24
C PHE A 106 0.26 1.25 7.24
N TYR A 107 0.18 0.58 6.09
CA TYR A 107 -0.82 0.89 5.09
C TYR A 107 -2.26 0.67 5.60
N THR A 108 -2.50 -0.39 6.38
CA THR A 108 -3.80 -0.64 7.03
C THR A 108 -4.22 0.52 7.94
N LEU A 109 -3.29 1.18 8.63
CA LEU A 109 -3.60 2.36 9.45
C LEU A 109 -4.08 3.53 8.58
N ILE A 110 -3.40 3.75 7.45
CA ILE A 110 -3.72 4.83 6.51
C ILE A 110 -5.06 4.58 5.82
N GLU A 111 -5.34 3.32 5.44
CA GLU A 111 -6.64 2.91 4.90
C GLU A 111 -7.78 3.22 5.87
N LEU A 112 -7.63 2.87 7.15
CA LEU A 112 -8.67 3.11 8.15
C LEU A 112 -8.83 4.58 8.50
N GLU A 113 -7.75 5.35 8.57
CA GLU A 113 -7.85 6.80 8.74
C GLU A 113 -8.61 7.43 7.58
N HIS A 114 -8.27 7.07 6.34
CA HIS A 114 -8.97 7.58 5.16
C HIS A 114 -10.44 7.13 5.17
N PHE A 115 -10.73 5.89 5.56
CA PHE A 115 -12.11 5.40 5.71
C PHE A 115 -12.92 6.16 6.78
N GLU A 116 -12.31 6.47 7.92
CA GLU A 116 -12.94 7.31 8.95
C GLU A 116 -13.21 8.72 8.43
N PHE A 117 -12.28 9.31 7.69
CA PHE A 117 -12.45 10.61 7.07
C PHE A 117 -13.59 10.63 6.03
N ILE A 118 -13.66 9.63 5.15
CA ILE A 118 -14.75 9.51 4.16
C ILE A 118 -16.11 9.36 4.85
N GLN A 119 -16.20 8.58 5.94
CA GLN A 119 -17.44 8.49 6.71
C GLN A 119 -17.88 9.85 7.27
N LYS A 120 -16.93 10.66 7.77
CA LYS A 120 -17.23 12.01 8.23
C LYS A 120 -17.68 12.92 7.10
N LEU A 121 -17.04 12.88 5.93
CA LEU A 121 -17.49 13.62 4.76
C LEU A 121 -18.92 13.27 4.36
N ASN A 122 -19.29 12.00 4.42
CA ASN A 122 -20.65 11.57 4.12
C ASN A 122 -21.65 12.07 5.19
N SER A 123 -21.31 11.99 6.48
CA SER A 123 -22.23 12.37 7.56
C SER A 123 -22.36 13.87 7.80
N GLU A 124 -21.25 14.61 7.72
CA GLU A 124 -21.17 16.03 8.10
C GLU A 124 -21.25 16.94 6.87
N CYS A 125 -20.61 16.55 5.77
CA CYS A 125 -20.51 17.35 4.55
C CYS A 125 -21.52 16.95 3.46
N LYS A 126 -22.36 15.94 3.73
CA LYS A 126 -23.38 15.40 2.78
C LYS A 126 -22.78 14.98 1.44
N ARG A 127 -21.57 14.43 1.47
CA ARG A 127 -20.99 13.73 0.31
C ARG A 127 -21.64 12.34 0.19
N GLU A 128 -21.56 11.76 -1.00
CA GLU A 128 -22.20 10.48 -1.32
C GLU A 128 -21.13 9.49 -1.81
N PHE A 129 -20.10 9.28 -1.00
CA PHE A 129 -19.08 8.27 -1.30
C PHE A 129 -19.55 6.89 -0.87
N ASP A 130 -19.54 5.95 -1.80
CA ASP A 130 -19.68 4.54 -1.48
C ASP A 130 -18.35 3.96 -1.01
N THR A 131 -18.42 3.08 -0.02
CA THR A 131 -17.24 2.44 0.54
C THR A 131 -17.35 0.93 0.50
N ILE A 132 -16.27 0.27 0.08
CA ILE A 132 -16.13 -1.19 0.16
C ILE A 132 -14.90 -1.52 0.99
N LEU A 133 -15.09 -2.26 2.07
CA LEU A 133 -14.00 -2.88 2.82
C LEU A 133 -13.84 -4.30 2.30
N PHE A 134 -12.76 -4.55 1.57
CA PHE A 134 -12.42 -5.84 0.99
C PHE A 134 -11.43 -6.59 1.88
N PHE A 135 -11.87 -7.70 2.45
CA PHE A 135 -11.09 -8.60 3.27
C PHE A 135 -10.58 -9.75 2.40
N TYR A 136 -9.27 -9.82 2.21
CA TYR A 136 -8.61 -10.78 1.32
C TYR A 136 -7.54 -11.59 2.05
N SER A 137 -7.09 -12.68 1.44
CA SER A 137 -6.05 -13.56 1.97
C SER A 137 -5.02 -13.89 0.90
N ASN A 138 -3.74 -13.98 1.30
CA ASN A 138 -2.66 -14.46 0.45
C ASN A 138 -2.30 -15.93 0.71
N GLU A 139 -3.00 -16.60 1.62
CA GLU A 139 -2.80 -18.02 1.92
C GLU A 139 -3.23 -18.89 0.74
N GLU A 140 -2.51 -19.99 0.49
CA GLU A 140 -2.67 -20.83 -0.70
C GLU A 140 -4.13 -21.25 -0.99
N ASN A 141 -4.90 -21.56 0.06
CA ASN A 141 -6.29 -22.02 -0.06
C ASN A 141 -7.28 -20.93 -0.53
N ASP A 142 -6.98 -19.66 -0.26
CA ASP A 142 -7.89 -18.53 -0.52
C ASP A 142 -7.28 -17.51 -1.49
N LEU A 143 -6.01 -17.68 -1.88
CA LEU A 143 -5.28 -16.79 -2.78
C LEU A 143 -6.02 -16.58 -4.10
N GLN A 144 -6.37 -17.66 -4.80
CA GLN A 144 -7.02 -17.56 -6.11
C GLN A 144 -8.38 -16.85 -6.03
N LYS A 145 -9.20 -17.21 -5.03
CA LYS A 145 -10.51 -16.55 -4.81
C LYS A 145 -10.34 -15.07 -4.49
N SER A 146 -9.35 -14.74 -3.65
CA SER A 146 -9.04 -13.37 -3.27
C SER A 146 -8.60 -12.54 -4.48
N GLU A 147 -7.79 -13.11 -5.37
CA GLU A 147 -7.39 -12.43 -6.61
C GLU A 147 -8.54 -12.27 -7.60
N ASP A 148 -9.43 -13.28 -7.70
CA ASP A 148 -10.64 -13.19 -8.54
C ASP A 148 -11.58 -12.09 -8.03
N ALA A 149 -11.82 -12.03 -6.72
CA ALA A 149 -12.58 -10.96 -6.09
C ALA A 149 -11.92 -9.59 -6.28
N GLY A 150 -10.58 -9.50 -6.16
CA GLY A 150 -9.83 -8.28 -6.45
C GLY A 150 -10.05 -7.77 -7.87
N ARG A 151 -9.94 -8.65 -8.88
CA ARG A 151 -10.20 -8.32 -10.30
C ARG A 151 -11.65 -7.85 -10.53
N LEU A 152 -12.60 -8.47 -9.85
CA LEU A 152 -14.01 -8.08 -9.88
C LEU A 152 -14.19 -6.65 -9.35
N LEU A 153 -13.56 -6.35 -8.21
CA LEU A 153 -13.60 -5.03 -7.56
C LEU A 153 -12.87 -3.96 -8.37
N ASP A 154 -11.76 -4.28 -9.01
CA ASP A 154 -11.08 -3.36 -9.95
C ASP A 154 -12.01 -2.96 -11.09
N THR A 155 -12.74 -3.93 -11.66
CA THR A 155 -13.71 -3.68 -12.73
C THR A 155 -14.86 -2.80 -12.24
N LEU A 156 -15.36 -3.04 -11.02
CA LEU A 156 -16.41 -2.24 -10.40
C LEU A 156 -15.92 -0.81 -10.11
N PHE A 157 -14.70 -0.64 -9.62
CA PHE A 157 -14.08 0.67 -9.38
C PHE A 157 -13.98 1.48 -10.65
N LEU A 158 -13.51 0.87 -11.75
CA LEU A 158 -13.41 1.53 -13.06
C LEU A 158 -14.76 2.02 -13.62
N ARG A 159 -15.88 1.45 -13.18
CA ARG A 159 -17.23 1.90 -13.56
C ARG A 159 -17.75 3.06 -12.70
N ASN A 160 -17.23 3.21 -11.48
CA ASN A 160 -17.77 4.11 -10.45
C ASN A 160 -16.67 5.00 -9.85
N THR A 161 -15.71 5.44 -10.67
CA THR A 161 -14.46 6.08 -10.23
C THR A 161 -14.66 7.38 -9.44
N GLU A 162 -15.81 8.03 -9.57
CA GLU A 162 -16.08 9.32 -8.93
C GLU A 162 -16.52 9.18 -7.48
N ASN A 163 -17.27 8.12 -7.15
CA ASN A 163 -17.95 7.98 -5.85
C ASN A 163 -17.57 6.71 -5.08
N LEU A 164 -16.95 5.72 -5.71
CA LEU A 164 -16.63 4.45 -5.05
C LEU A 164 -15.19 4.41 -4.54
N ILE A 165 -15.01 4.10 -3.26
CA ILE A 165 -13.71 3.92 -2.62
C ILE A 165 -13.61 2.51 -2.06
N ILE A 166 -12.57 1.78 -2.48
CA ILE A 166 -12.31 0.41 -2.06
C ILE A 166 -11.07 0.39 -1.17
N TYR A 167 -11.19 -0.19 0.02
CA TYR A 167 -10.12 -0.40 1.01
C TYR A 167 -9.85 -1.90 1.11
N SER A 168 -8.59 -2.34 1.10
CA SER A 168 -8.23 -3.76 0.99
C SER A 168 -7.38 -4.22 2.16
N PHE A 169 -7.95 -5.09 2.98
CA PHE A 169 -7.36 -5.60 4.21
C PHE A 169 -6.94 -7.06 4.10
N ASP A 170 -5.66 -7.32 4.34
CA ASP A 170 -5.11 -8.67 4.47
C ASP A 170 -5.53 -9.29 5.81
N ILE A 171 -6.42 -10.29 5.79
CA ILE A 171 -6.94 -10.90 7.01
C ILE A 171 -5.90 -11.72 7.79
N ASN A 172 -4.79 -12.07 7.14
CA ASN A 172 -3.69 -12.85 7.71
C ASN A 172 -2.62 -11.98 8.34
N LEU A 173 -2.75 -10.65 8.23
CA LEU A 173 -1.79 -9.73 8.80
C LEU A 173 -1.89 -9.72 10.34
N ASP A 174 -0.82 -10.17 10.99
CA ASP A 174 -0.71 -10.27 12.45
C ASP A 174 -0.69 -8.88 13.13
N THR A 175 -1.88 -8.32 13.34
CA THR A 175 -2.12 -7.07 14.05
C THR A 175 -3.46 -7.15 14.79
N SER A 176 -3.55 -6.53 15.96
CA SER A 176 -4.80 -6.42 16.71
C SER A 176 -5.90 -5.68 15.93
N LEU A 177 -5.49 -4.77 15.05
CA LEU A 177 -6.40 -3.96 14.25
C LEU A 177 -7.20 -4.80 13.25
N ILE A 178 -6.55 -5.73 12.55
CA ILE A 178 -7.22 -6.67 11.65
C ILE A 178 -8.17 -7.59 12.44
N ASP A 179 -7.75 -8.05 13.63
CA ASP A 179 -8.63 -8.84 14.49
C ASP A 179 -9.88 -8.08 14.93
N ASP A 180 -9.73 -6.80 15.28
CA ASP A 180 -10.84 -5.94 15.67
C ASP A 180 -11.77 -5.63 14.50
N LEU A 181 -11.23 -5.41 13.28
CA LEU A 181 -12.03 -5.26 12.07
C LEU A 181 -12.84 -6.53 11.75
N LYS A 182 -12.19 -7.70 11.81
CA LYS A 182 -12.89 -8.98 11.58
C LYS A 182 -14.03 -9.17 12.58
N LYS A 183 -13.81 -8.87 13.86
CA LYS A 183 -14.86 -8.95 14.89
C LYS A 183 -15.98 -7.94 14.63
N ARG A 184 -15.63 -6.67 14.35
CA ARG A 184 -16.60 -5.58 14.12
C ARG A 184 -17.55 -5.90 12.97
N TYR A 185 -17.03 -6.47 11.89
CA TYR A 185 -17.80 -6.78 10.69
C TYR A 185 -18.15 -8.26 10.54
N ASN A 186 -17.92 -9.06 11.59
CA ASN A 186 -18.19 -10.50 11.63
C ASN A 186 -17.57 -11.29 10.44
N ILE A 187 -16.34 -10.94 10.07
CA ILE A 187 -15.60 -11.58 8.97
C ILE A 187 -14.97 -12.88 9.48
N THR A 188 -15.46 -14.00 8.95
CA THR A 188 -15.02 -15.36 9.35
C THR A 188 -14.28 -16.10 8.24
N SER A 189 -14.33 -15.60 7.00
CA SER A 189 -13.72 -16.22 5.83
C SER A 189 -13.27 -15.17 4.81
N SER A 190 -12.32 -15.55 3.95
CA SER A 190 -11.85 -14.75 2.82
C SER A 190 -12.20 -15.42 1.48
N PRO A 191 -12.42 -14.66 0.39
CA PRO A 191 -12.61 -13.20 0.38
C PRO A 191 -13.98 -12.81 0.93
N ALA A 192 -14.08 -11.64 1.54
CA ALA A 192 -15.34 -11.03 1.96
C ALA A 192 -15.31 -9.52 1.71
N ILE A 193 -16.47 -8.93 1.46
CA ILE A 193 -16.61 -7.48 1.32
C ILE A 193 -17.68 -6.95 2.26
N VAL A 194 -17.47 -5.73 2.75
CA VAL A 194 -18.46 -4.96 3.50
C VAL A 194 -18.73 -3.68 2.74
N ILE A 195 -19.97 -3.51 2.29
CA ILE A 195 -20.42 -2.36 1.51
C ILE A 195 -21.12 -1.40 2.45
N ASN A 196 -20.71 -0.13 2.43
CA ASN A 196 -21.27 0.97 3.22
C ASN A 196 -21.40 0.65 4.73
N GLY A 197 -20.47 -0.17 5.24
CA GLY A 197 -20.33 -0.51 6.66
C GLY A 197 -21.35 -1.49 7.24
N ASN A 198 -22.34 -1.94 6.48
CA ASN A 198 -23.45 -2.76 6.99
C ASN A 198 -23.77 -4.01 6.14
N ASN A 199 -23.52 -3.99 4.83
CA ASN A 199 -23.85 -5.10 3.94
C ASN A 199 -22.64 -5.99 3.72
N THR A 200 -22.63 -7.19 4.30
CA THR A 200 -21.49 -8.13 4.16
C THR A 200 -21.81 -9.19 3.12
N LEU A 201 -20.91 -9.37 2.14
CA LEU A 201 -20.96 -10.46 1.17
C LEU A 201 -19.71 -11.31 1.28
N VAL A 202 -19.91 -12.62 1.42
CA VAL A 202 -18.82 -13.61 1.45
C VAL A 202 -18.64 -14.19 0.06
N ASN A 203 -17.38 -14.29 -0.38
CA ASN A 203 -16.99 -14.79 -1.69
C ASN A 203 -17.72 -14.09 -2.86
N PRO A 204 -17.57 -12.76 -3.00
CA PRO A 204 -18.26 -12.00 -4.04
C PRO A 204 -17.84 -12.48 -5.43
N ALA A 205 -18.83 -12.86 -6.25
CA ALA A 205 -18.60 -13.42 -7.58
C ALA A 205 -19.27 -12.64 -8.72
N ASN A 206 -20.14 -11.67 -8.40
CA ASN A 206 -20.91 -10.95 -9.40
C ASN A 206 -20.99 -9.45 -9.10
N ILE A 207 -20.60 -8.62 -10.07
CA ILE A 207 -20.68 -7.15 -9.99
C ILE A 207 -22.13 -6.70 -9.73
N ILE A 208 -23.11 -7.32 -10.38
CA ILE A 208 -24.53 -6.96 -10.27
C ILE A 208 -25.05 -7.21 -8.84
N GLU A 209 -24.46 -8.14 -8.11
CA GLU A 209 -24.80 -8.36 -6.70
C GLU A 209 -24.30 -7.21 -5.82
N ILE A 210 -23.10 -6.72 -6.10
CA ILE A 210 -22.47 -5.62 -5.36
C ILE A 210 -23.18 -4.29 -5.65
N GLU A 211 -23.48 -4.01 -6.92
CA GLU A 211 -24.15 -2.78 -7.39
C GLU A 211 -25.55 -2.58 -6.79
N LYS A 212 -26.18 -3.61 -6.19
CA LYS A 212 -27.48 -3.44 -5.50
C LYS A 212 -27.39 -2.68 -4.18
N PHE A 213 -26.18 -2.56 -3.64
CA PHE A 213 -25.91 -1.97 -2.33
C PHE A 213 -25.14 -0.64 -2.41
N LEU A 214 -24.76 -0.25 -3.63
CA LEU A 214 -24.24 1.08 -4.00
C LEU A 214 -25.43 1.93 -4.44
#